data_AF-A0A936IZV0-F1
#
_entry.id   AF-A0A936IZV0-F1
#
_cell.length_a   1.000
_cell.length_b   1.000
_cell.length_c   1.000
_cell.angle_alpha   90.00
_cell.angle_beta   90.00
_cell.angle_gamma   90.00
#
_symmetry.space_group_name_H-M   'P 1'
#
loop_
_entity.id
_entity.type
_entity.pdbx_description
1 polymer ?
#
loop_
_entity_poly.entity_id
_entity_poly.type
_entity_poly.pdbx_seq_one_letter_code
_entity_poly.pdbx_strand_id
1 'polypeptide(L)'
;MAPELISILACTGIVILIVVASIAAAFVKTKRTRSRLDVVFAGREPLTEEEFHYRYFASKGIPFFVSAGVRKVLAAELQADLARLSADDDFSGNLSFLRDELEDPETLLSLEHVFEIRLSESDVHEMGTTVGDIIDVVWKTLKKNEKLKQEANVPEGQNKGKMDRS
;
A
#
# COMPACT_ATOMS: atom_id res chain seq x y z
N MET A 1 27.94 27.18 39.18
CA MET A 1 27.67 26.15 38.15
C MET A 1 28.34 26.60 36.87
N ALA A 2 29.10 25.72 36.22
CA ALA A 2 29.76 26.06 34.95
C ALA A 2 28.70 26.32 33.86
N PRO A 3 28.85 27.35 33.02
CA PRO A 3 27.88 27.70 31.96
C PRO A 3 27.59 26.52 31.01
N GLU A 4 28.57 25.66 30.78
CA GLU A 4 28.46 24.43 30.00
C GLU A 4 27.38 23.46 30.51
N LEU A 5 27.21 23.34 31.83
CA LEU A 5 26.22 22.42 32.44
C LEU A 5 24.77 22.93 32.27
N ILE A 6 24.59 24.26 32.26
CA ILE A 6 23.27 24.88 32.05
C ILE A 6 22.84 24.69 30.59
N SER A 7 23.77 24.87 29.65
CA SER A 7 23.51 24.64 28.21
C SER A 7 23.13 23.19 27.92
N ILE A 8 23.82 22.21 28.50
CA ILE A 8 23.51 20.78 28.29
C ILE A 8 22.13 20.40 28.88
N LEU A 9 21.79 20.90 30.09
CA LEU A 9 20.47 20.67 30.67
C LEU A 9 19.35 21.32 29.82
N ALA A 10 19.58 22.50 29.29
CA ALA A 10 18.62 23.18 28.41
C ALA A 10 18.41 22.39 27.10
N CYS A 11 19.49 21.94 26.46
CA CYS A 11 19.41 21.14 25.22
C CYS A 11 18.69 19.81 25.44
N THR A 12 19.01 19.09 26.53
CA THR A 12 18.34 17.82 26.84
C THR A 12 16.85 18.01 27.14
N GLY A 13 16.49 19.07 27.87
CA GLY A 13 15.08 19.43 28.10
C GLY A 13 14.32 19.73 26.80
N ILE A 14 14.92 20.48 25.88
CA ILE A 14 14.32 20.79 24.57
C ILE A 14 14.12 19.51 23.75
N VAL A 15 15.10 18.61 23.70
CA VAL A 15 14.99 17.34 22.98
C VAL A 15 13.85 16.49 23.53
N ILE A 16 13.72 16.38 24.86
CA ILE A 16 12.62 15.64 25.48
C ILE A 16 11.27 16.24 25.10
N LEU A 17 11.13 17.58 25.16
CA LEU A 17 9.90 18.25 24.77
C LEU A 17 9.54 18.01 23.30
N ILE A 18 10.51 18.04 22.38
CA ILE A 18 10.29 17.74 20.96
C ILE A 18 9.80 16.30 20.79
N VAL A 19 10.46 15.32 21.44
CA VAL A 19 10.05 13.91 21.35
C VAL A 19 8.62 13.71 21.88
N VAL A 20 8.31 14.30 23.03
CA VAL A 20 6.96 14.22 23.63
C VAL A 20 5.92 14.88 22.71
N ALA A 21 6.23 16.04 22.13
CA ALA A 21 5.34 16.73 21.20
C ALA A 21 5.10 15.92 19.93
N SER A 22 6.13 15.29 19.35
CA SER A 22 6.01 14.42 18.18
C SER A 22 5.14 13.20 18.47
N ILE A 23 5.32 12.54 19.62
CA ILE A 23 4.48 11.40 20.03
C ILE A 23 3.02 11.84 20.21
N ALA A 24 2.79 12.98 20.89
CA ALA A 24 1.46 13.52 21.08
C ALA A 24 0.78 13.85 19.73
N ALA A 25 1.51 14.47 18.80
CA ALA A 25 1.02 14.77 17.46
C ALA A 25 0.62 13.50 16.68
N ALA A 26 1.46 12.45 16.73
CA ALA A 26 1.17 11.16 16.10
C ALA A 26 -0.11 10.51 16.68
N PHE A 27 -0.28 10.57 18.01
CA PHE A 27 -1.49 10.07 18.67
C PHE A 27 -2.76 10.83 18.23
N VAL A 28 -2.68 12.16 18.14
CA VAL A 28 -3.81 12.99 17.70
C VAL A 28 -4.18 12.68 16.25
N LYS A 29 -3.18 12.54 15.36
CA LYS A 29 -3.39 12.16 13.95
C LYS A 29 -4.13 10.81 13.86
N THR A 30 -3.59 9.78 14.51
CA THR A 30 -4.16 8.42 14.52
C THR A 30 -5.61 8.42 15.01
N LYS A 31 -5.89 9.13 16.11
CA LYS A 31 -7.24 9.24 16.66
C LYS A 31 -8.21 9.92 15.70
N ARG A 32 -7.76 10.97 15.00
CA ARG A 32 -8.57 11.68 14.00
C ARG A 32 -8.88 10.80 12.80
N THR A 33 -7.87 10.09 12.27
CA THR A 33 -8.04 9.14 11.17
C THR A 33 -9.07 8.06 11.54
N ARG A 34 -8.90 7.42 12.71
CA ARG A 34 -9.85 6.42 13.22
C ARG A 34 -11.27 6.95 13.32
N SER A 35 -11.44 8.15 13.88
CA SER A 35 -12.78 8.75 14.05
C SER A 35 -13.46 9.02 12.70
N ARG A 36 -12.70 9.42 11.67
CA ARG A 36 -13.24 9.63 10.32
C ARG A 36 -13.59 8.30 9.64
N LEU A 37 -12.75 7.28 9.81
CA LEU A 37 -13.04 5.94 9.32
C LEU A 37 -14.28 5.34 9.98
N ASP A 38 -14.48 5.54 11.28
CA ASP A 38 -15.70 5.09 11.96
C ASP A 38 -16.96 5.74 11.37
N VAL A 39 -16.89 6.99 10.91
CA VAL A 39 -17.99 7.65 10.21
C VAL A 39 -18.20 7.08 8.81
N VAL A 40 -17.13 6.94 8.01
CA VAL A 40 -17.23 6.42 6.63
C VAL A 40 -17.67 4.96 6.59
N PHE A 41 -17.23 4.18 7.58
CA PHE A 41 -17.53 2.76 7.71
C PHE A 41 -18.77 2.49 8.57
N ALA A 42 -19.51 3.52 8.98
CA ALA A 42 -20.71 3.36 9.78
C ALA A 42 -21.72 2.43 9.06
N GLY A 43 -22.19 1.41 9.78
CA GLY A 43 -23.14 0.42 9.26
C GLY A 43 -22.54 -0.66 8.36
N ARG A 44 -21.22 -0.68 8.14
CA ARG A 44 -20.55 -1.74 7.39
C ARG A 44 -20.09 -2.86 8.30
N GLU A 45 -20.30 -4.10 7.88
CA GLU A 45 -19.77 -5.27 8.57
C GLU A 45 -18.26 -5.39 8.33
N PRO A 46 -17.46 -5.69 9.37
CA PRO A 46 -16.05 -6.01 9.18
C PRO A 46 -15.91 -7.34 8.44
N LEU A 47 -15.01 -7.39 7.48
CA LEU A 47 -14.70 -8.56 6.68
C LEU A 47 -13.34 -9.13 7.04
N THR A 48 -13.27 -10.45 7.20
CA THR A 48 -11.97 -11.14 7.19
C THR A 48 -11.27 -10.95 5.85
N GLU A 49 -10.00 -11.33 5.78
CA GLU A 49 -9.24 -11.22 4.53
C GLU A 49 -9.84 -12.10 3.45
N GLU A 50 -10.30 -13.30 3.84
CA GLU A 50 -10.92 -14.28 2.96
C GLU A 50 -12.27 -13.77 2.45
N GLU A 51 -13.09 -13.18 3.33
CA GLU A 51 -14.37 -12.60 2.96
C GLU A 51 -14.22 -11.41 2.03
N PHE A 52 -13.27 -10.51 2.32
CA PHE A 52 -12.93 -9.38 1.45
C PHE A 52 -12.49 -9.86 0.06
N HIS A 53 -11.57 -10.84 0.02
CA HIS A 53 -11.12 -11.44 -1.23
C HIS A 53 -12.27 -12.07 -2.02
N TYR A 54 -13.04 -12.94 -1.36
CA TYR A 54 -14.13 -13.68 -2.01
C TYR A 54 -15.21 -12.74 -2.56
N ARG A 55 -15.56 -11.71 -1.78
CA ARG A 55 -16.62 -10.76 -2.12
C ARG A 55 -16.28 -9.90 -3.34
N TYR A 56 -15.03 -9.47 -3.47
CA TYR A 56 -14.66 -8.43 -4.45
C TYR A 56 -13.73 -8.88 -5.57
N PHE A 57 -12.92 -9.94 -5.37
CA PHE A 57 -11.77 -10.23 -6.24
C PHE A 57 -11.70 -11.66 -6.76
N ALA A 58 -12.34 -12.63 -6.09
CA ALA A 58 -12.30 -14.03 -6.53
C ALA A 58 -12.86 -14.24 -7.96
N SER A 59 -13.97 -13.58 -8.30
CA SER A 59 -14.56 -13.65 -9.65
C SER A 59 -13.70 -13.02 -10.75
N LYS A 60 -12.79 -12.10 -10.38
CA LYS A 60 -11.83 -11.47 -11.29
C LYS A 60 -10.57 -12.34 -11.53
N GLY A 61 -10.46 -13.49 -10.87
CA GLY A 61 -9.28 -14.37 -10.95
C GLY A 61 -8.03 -13.74 -10.31
N ILE A 62 -8.20 -12.80 -9.39
CA ILE A 62 -7.10 -12.22 -8.61
C ILE A 62 -6.79 -13.19 -7.47
N PRO A 63 -5.52 -13.56 -7.21
CA PRO A 63 -5.19 -14.44 -6.10
C PRO A 63 -5.47 -13.80 -4.73
N PHE A 64 -5.86 -14.62 -3.74
CA PHE A 64 -6.09 -14.19 -2.35
C PHE A 64 -4.95 -13.34 -1.79
N PHE A 65 -3.70 -13.78 -1.98
CA PHE A 65 -2.52 -13.10 -1.44
C PHE A 65 -2.37 -11.66 -1.97
N VAL A 66 -2.89 -11.36 -3.17
CA VAL A 66 -2.84 -10.01 -3.74
C VAL A 66 -3.82 -9.10 -3.01
N SER A 67 -5.11 -9.46 -2.99
CA SER A 67 -6.12 -8.62 -2.33
C SER A 67 -5.89 -8.51 -0.82
N ALA A 68 -5.49 -9.59 -0.15
CA ALA A 68 -5.19 -9.58 1.28
C ALA A 68 -3.90 -8.80 1.57
N GLY A 69 -2.86 -8.98 0.74
CA GLY A 69 -1.58 -8.29 0.88
C GLY A 69 -1.71 -6.78 0.69
N VAL A 70 -2.43 -6.33 -0.34
CA VAL A 70 -2.67 -4.89 -0.56
C VAL A 70 -3.45 -4.31 0.62
N ARG A 71 -4.51 -4.97 1.09
CA ARG A 71 -5.26 -4.50 2.26
C ARG A 71 -4.38 -4.38 3.50
N LYS A 72 -3.44 -5.30 3.72
CA LYS A 72 -2.46 -5.24 4.82
C LYS A 72 -1.50 -4.08 4.68
N VAL A 73 -0.93 -3.88 3.49
CA VAL A 73 -0.02 -2.76 3.22
C VAL A 73 -0.75 -1.45 3.49
N LEU A 74 -1.94 -1.25 2.91
CA LEU A 74 -2.73 -0.04 3.15
C LEU A 74 -3.08 0.14 4.63
N ALA A 75 -3.44 -0.93 5.35
CA ALA A 75 -3.75 -0.82 6.79
C ALA A 75 -2.52 -0.38 7.61
N ALA A 76 -1.33 -0.85 7.24
CA ALA A 76 -0.07 -0.49 7.89
C ALA A 76 0.32 0.97 7.61
N GLU A 77 0.36 1.37 6.34
CA GLU A 77 0.78 2.71 5.93
C GLU A 77 -0.19 3.80 6.38
N LEU A 78 -1.50 3.52 6.28
CA LEU A 78 -2.55 4.44 6.71
C LEU A 78 -2.77 4.41 8.23
N GLN A 79 -2.08 3.51 8.95
CA GLN A 79 -2.20 3.28 10.40
C GLN A 79 -3.65 3.13 10.85
N ALA A 80 -4.41 2.32 10.11
CA ALA A 80 -5.87 2.27 10.14
C ALA A 80 -6.41 0.85 10.12
N ASP A 81 -7.54 0.63 10.80
CA ASP A 81 -8.31 -0.61 10.66
C ASP A 81 -9.17 -0.54 9.39
N LEU A 82 -8.82 -1.39 8.42
CA LEU A 82 -9.48 -1.50 7.11
C LEU A 82 -10.35 -2.76 6.99
N ALA A 83 -10.75 -3.39 8.10
CA ALA A 83 -11.63 -4.55 8.05
C ALA A 83 -12.98 -4.26 7.36
N ARG A 84 -13.46 -3.01 7.42
CA ARG A 84 -14.75 -2.56 6.83
C ARG A 84 -14.60 -1.91 5.44
N LEU A 85 -13.43 -2.06 4.83
CA LEU A 85 -13.11 -1.52 3.51
C LEU A 85 -13.89 -2.26 2.42
N SER A 86 -14.42 -1.51 1.46
CA SER A 86 -14.97 -2.01 0.20
C SER A 86 -13.96 -1.80 -0.93
N ALA A 87 -14.04 -2.62 -1.99
CA ALA A 87 -13.23 -2.40 -3.19
C ALA A 87 -13.53 -1.05 -3.88
N ASP A 88 -14.76 -0.55 -3.75
CA ASP A 88 -15.19 0.72 -4.34
C ASP A 88 -14.88 1.94 -3.46
N ASP A 89 -14.26 1.76 -2.29
CA ASP A 89 -13.85 2.89 -1.48
C ASP A 89 -12.78 3.70 -2.20
N ASP A 90 -12.95 5.02 -2.22
CA ASP A 90 -12.31 5.94 -3.14
C ASP A 90 -11.54 7.04 -2.39
N PHE A 91 -10.23 7.11 -2.62
CA PHE A 91 -9.30 8.10 -2.07
C PHE A 91 -9.44 9.50 -2.71
N SER A 92 -10.24 9.67 -3.76
CA SER A 92 -10.71 10.98 -4.22
C SER A 92 -12.07 11.37 -3.63
N GLY A 93 -12.83 10.38 -3.13
CA GLY A 93 -14.16 10.53 -2.58
C GLY A 93 -14.22 10.32 -1.07
N ASN A 94 -14.81 9.19 -0.66
CA ASN A 94 -15.14 8.92 0.74
C ASN A 94 -13.90 8.70 1.63
N LEU A 95 -12.76 8.34 1.06
CA LEU A 95 -11.46 8.24 1.73
C LEU A 95 -10.51 9.39 1.40
N SER A 96 -11.00 10.52 0.85
CA SER A 96 -10.18 11.69 0.48
C SER A 96 -9.26 12.25 1.56
N PHE A 97 -9.51 11.92 2.82
CA PHE A 97 -8.65 12.32 3.94
C PHE A 97 -7.45 11.43 4.20
N LEU A 98 -7.32 10.34 3.45
CA LEU A 98 -6.18 9.43 3.44
C LEU A 98 -5.38 9.55 2.13
N ARG A 99 -5.74 10.50 1.26
CA ARG A 99 -5.12 10.64 -0.07
C ARG A 99 -3.64 10.98 0.04
N ASP A 100 -3.30 11.92 0.92
CA ASP A 100 -1.91 12.33 1.11
C ASP A 100 -1.04 11.17 1.62
N GLU A 101 -1.60 10.29 2.47
CA GLU A 101 -0.92 9.07 2.91
C GLU A 101 -0.83 7.99 1.82
N LEU A 102 -1.83 7.87 0.94
CA LEU A 102 -1.77 6.95 -0.21
C LEU A 102 -0.71 7.40 -1.23
N GLU A 103 -0.63 8.71 -1.49
CA GLU A 103 0.33 9.33 -2.40
C GLU A 103 1.74 9.43 -1.80
N ASP A 104 1.91 9.05 -0.53
CA ASP A 104 3.23 8.95 0.09
C ASP A 104 4.10 7.94 -0.67
N PRO A 105 5.32 8.32 -1.11
CA PRO A 105 6.24 7.41 -1.78
C PRO A 105 6.49 6.11 -1.01
N GLU A 106 6.46 6.14 0.33
CA GLU A 106 6.63 4.94 1.17
C GLU A 106 5.51 3.92 0.95
N THR A 107 4.27 4.36 0.69
CA THR A 107 3.16 3.46 0.38
C THR A 107 3.42 2.69 -0.91
N LEU A 108 3.90 3.37 -1.95
CA LEU A 108 4.26 2.74 -3.22
C LEU A 108 5.45 1.79 -3.04
N LEU A 109 6.47 2.19 -2.29
CA LEU A 109 7.65 1.35 -1.99
C LEU A 109 7.27 0.09 -1.21
N SER A 110 6.35 0.19 -0.24
CA SER A 110 5.83 -0.95 0.51
C SER A 110 5.09 -1.93 -0.38
N LEU A 111 4.27 -1.46 -1.33
CA LEU A 111 3.63 -2.32 -2.34
C LEU A 111 4.67 -3.02 -3.22
N GLU A 112 5.65 -2.29 -3.75
CA GLU A 112 6.74 -2.87 -4.55
C GLU A 112 7.51 -3.94 -3.80
N HIS A 113 7.86 -3.67 -2.54
CA HIS A 113 8.65 -4.57 -1.71
C HIS A 113 7.87 -5.84 -1.34
N VAL A 114 6.62 -5.71 -0.88
CA VAL A 114 5.79 -6.86 -0.47
C VAL A 114 5.48 -7.79 -1.65
N PHE A 115 5.28 -7.25 -2.84
CA PHE A 115 4.91 -8.03 -4.02
C PHE A 115 6.09 -8.33 -4.95
N GLU A 116 7.30 -7.88 -4.62
CA GLU A 116 8.49 -7.99 -5.48
C GLU A 116 8.23 -7.49 -6.92
N ILE A 117 7.54 -6.35 -7.01
CA ILE A 117 7.23 -5.68 -8.28
C ILE A 117 7.94 -4.35 -8.41
N ARG A 118 7.91 -3.78 -9.61
CA ARG A 118 8.28 -2.39 -9.88
C ARG A 118 7.13 -1.72 -10.59
N LEU A 119 6.63 -0.64 -10.01
CA LEU A 119 5.55 0.17 -10.55
C LEU A 119 6.17 1.27 -11.39
N SER A 120 5.87 1.29 -12.69
CA SER A 120 6.27 2.43 -13.53
C SER A 120 5.38 3.64 -13.26
N GLU A 121 5.80 4.82 -13.72
CA GLU A 121 4.95 6.02 -13.69
C GLU A 121 3.57 5.78 -14.33
N SER A 122 3.52 4.97 -15.40
CA SER A 122 2.25 4.57 -16.02
C SER A 122 1.39 3.71 -15.10
N ASP A 123 1.98 2.79 -14.34
CA ASP A 123 1.24 1.92 -13.41
C ASP A 123 0.65 2.76 -12.27
N VAL A 124 1.41 3.74 -11.76
CA VAL A 124 0.94 4.69 -10.74
C VAL A 124 -0.20 5.56 -11.29
N HIS A 125 -0.10 6.03 -12.53
CA HIS A 125 -1.17 6.79 -13.16
C HIS A 125 -2.45 5.96 -13.39
N GLU A 126 -2.29 4.67 -13.73
CA GLU A 126 -3.39 3.72 -13.91
C GLU A 126 -4.01 3.25 -12.58
N MET A 127 -3.31 3.41 -11.46
CA MET A 127 -3.73 2.96 -10.12
C MET A 127 -5.03 3.60 -9.65
N GLY A 128 -5.55 4.59 -10.38
CA GLY A 128 -6.86 5.15 -10.15
C GLY A 128 -6.98 5.74 -8.76
N THR A 129 -8.17 5.62 -8.18
CA THR A 129 -8.45 6.23 -6.87
C THR A 129 -9.19 5.28 -5.94
N THR A 130 -9.64 4.12 -6.43
CA THR A 130 -10.32 3.13 -5.59
C THR A 130 -9.35 2.07 -5.08
N VAL A 131 -9.73 1.41 -3.98
CA VAL A 131 -9.02 0.23 -3.46
C VAL A 131 -8.94 -0.88 -4.52
N GLY A 132 -10.00 -1.05 -5.30
CA GLY A 132 -10.06 -2.00 -6.40
C GLY A 132 -9.02 -1.71 -7.48
N ASP A 133 -8.86 -0.43 -7.85
CA ASP A 133 -7.87 -0.01 -8.86
C ASP A 133 -6.44 -0.34 -8.42
N ILE A 134 -6.11 -0.09 -7.15
CA ILE A 134 -4.78 -0.42 -6.57
C ILE A 134 -4.52 -1.93 -6.70
N ILE A 135 -5.48 -2.76 -6.30
CA ILE A 135 -5.37 -4.22 -6.36
C ILE A 135 -5.24 -4.71 -7.80
N ASP A 136 -6.02 -4.12 -8.72
CA ASP A 136 -6.00 -4.48 -10.14
C ASP A 136 -4.65 -4.13 -10.79
N VAL A 137 -4.04 -2.98 -10.45
CA VAL A 137 -2.69 -2.61 -10.91
C VAL A 137 -1.62 -3.54 -10.35
N VAL A 138 -1.60 -3.79 -9.04
CA VAL A 138 -0.63 -4.73 -8.43
C VAL A 138 -0.71 -6.10 -9.10
N TRP A 139 -1.93 -6.61 -9.33
CA TRP A 139 -2.11 -7.89 -10.02
C TRP A 139 -1.64 -7.87 -11.47
N LYS A 140 -1.95 -6.80 -12.22
CA LYS A 140 -1.50 -6.63 -13.60
C LYS A 140 0.03 -6.63 -13.69
N THR A 141 0.70 -5.90 -12.79
CA THR A 141 2.16 -5.80 -12.75
C THR A 141 2.81 -7.13 -12.37
N LEU A 142 2.24 -7.87 -11.41
CA LEU A 142 2.70 -9.22 -11.07
C LEU A 142 2.70 -10.16 -12.28
N LYS A 143 1.58 -10.23 -13.02
CA LYS A 143 1.48 -11.05 -14.24
C LYS A 143 2.50 -10.66 -15.31
N LYS A 144 2.78 -9.37 -15.45
CA LYS A 144 3.80 -8.86 -16.39
C LYS A 144 5.19 -9.34 -15.98
N ASN A 145 5.53 -9.25 -14.69
CA ASN A 145 6.82 -9.69 -14.17
C ASN A 145 7.01 -11.21 -14.30
N GLU A 146 5.97 -12.00 -14.06
CA GLU A 146 6.02 -13.46 -14.25
C GLU A 146 6.30 -13.84 -15.71
N LYS A 147 5.65 -13.16 -16.67
CA LYS A 147 5.91 -13.37 -18.10
C LYS A 147 7.36 -13.06 -18.47
N LEU A 148 7.88 -11.92 -18.00
CA LEU A 148 9.28 -11.54 -18.24
C LEU A 148 10.27 -12.55 -17.64
N LYS A 149 10.00 -13.07 -16.43
CA LYS A 149 10.80 -14.12 -15.79
C LYS A 149 10.75 -15.44 -16.60
N GLN A 150 9.60 -15.77 -17.17
CA GLN A 150 9.46 -16.97 -18.01
C GLN A 150 10.20 -16.83 -19.34
N GLU A 151 10.07 -15.70 -20.03
CA GLU A 151 10.76 -15.40 -21.30
C GLU A 151 12.29 -15.36 -21.13
N ALA A 152 12.80 -14.79 -20.03
CA ALA A 152 14.23 -14.74 -19.72
C ALA A 152 14.84 -16.12 -19.38
N ASN A 153 14.02 -17.09 -18.97
CA ASN A 153 14.45 -18.45 -18.64
C ASN A 153 14.30 -19.44 -19.81
N VAL A 154 13.90 -18.98 -21.00
CA VAL A 154 13.89 -19.83 -22.20
C VAL A 154 15.32 -19.91 -22.76
N PRO A 155 15.97 -21.10 -22.79
CA PRO A 155 17.32 -21.22 -23.36
C PRO A 155 17.28 -20.88 -24.86
N GLU A 156 18.27 -20.12 -25.35
CA GLU A 156 18.46 -19.61 -26.72
C GLU A 156 18.48 -20.68 -27.86
N GLY A 157 18.09 -21.92 -27.59
CA GLY A 157 18.26 -23.07 -28.48
C GLY A 157 17.08 -23.48 -29.36
N GLN A 158 15.89 -22.86 -29.27
CA GLN A 158 14.71 -23.33 -30.04
C GLN A 158 14.30 -22.46 -31.23
N ASN A 159 15.19 -21.62 -31.77
CA ASN A 159 14.97 -20.96 -33.06
C ASN A 159 16.06 -21.26 -34.10
N LYS A 160 16.33 -22.55 -34.33
CA LYS A 160 17.02 -23.04 -35.54
C LYS A 160 16.33 -24.31 -36.03
N GLY A 161 15.34 -24.14 -36.91
CA GLY A 161 14.56 -25.27 -37.38
C GLY A 161 13.65 -25.00 -38.56
N LYS A 162 14.07 -24.18 -39.53
CA LYS A 162 13.54 -24.29 -40.89
C LYS A 162 14.60 -23.94 -41.92
N MET A 163 15.55 -24.86 -42.06
CA MET A 163 16.32 -25.02 -43.28
C MET A 163 15.39 -25.73 -44.25
N ASP A 164 14.59 -24.98 -45.01
CA ASP A 164 13.94 -25.52 -46.20
C ASP A 164 15.03 -25.67 -47.27
N ARG A 165 15.63 -26.86 -47.30
CA ARG A 165 16.21 -27.42 -48.52
C ARG A 165 15.12 -28.21 -49.22
N SER A 166 14.64 -27.69 -50.35
CA SER A 166 14.33 -28.44 -51.57
C SER A 166 14.18 -27.45 -52.70
#